data_AF-E2BGP3-F1
#
_entry.id   AF-E2BGP3-F1
#
_cell.length_a   1.000
_cell.length_b   1.000
_cell.length_c   1.000
_cell.angle_alpha   90.00
_cell.angle_beta   90.00
_cell.angle_gamma   90.00
#
_symmetry.space_group_name_H-M   'P 1'
#
loop_
_entity.id
_entity.type
_entity.pdbx_description
1 polymer ?
#
loop_
_entity_poly.entity_id
_entity_poly.type
_entity_poly.pdbx_seq_one_letter_code
_entity_poly.pdbx_strand_id
1 'polypeptide(L)' 'MGKAQVRVLEDRPLQCYKCLHYGHMAVTCQTDNGLAGRCFRCGGVGHVAQRCTAEVRCPLCHKEGRDAGHRMGGRAC' A
#
# COMPACT_ATOMS: atom_id res chain seq x y z
N MET A 1 39.26 7.88 2.20
CA MET A 1 38.33 8.80 2.88
C MET A 1 37.04 8.90 2.06
N GLY A 2 36.04 8.06 2.33
CA GLY A 2 34.76 8.06 1.61
C GLY A 2 33.82 9.13 2.18
N LYS A 3 33.14 9.88 1.32
CA LYS A 3 32.16 10.90 1.74
C LYS A 3 30.77 10.26 1.78
N ALA A 4 30.09 10.31 2.92
CA ALA A 4 28.68 9.96 3.02
C ALA A 4 27.82 11.15 2.56
N GLN A 5 26.81 10.90 1.73
CA GLN A 5 25.82 11.92 1.34
C GLN A 5 24.51 11.70 2.10
N VAL A 6 23.92 12.79 2.60
CA VAL A 6 22.58 12.81 3.19
C VAL A 6 21.67 13.61 2.26
N ARG A 7 20.51 13.06 1.90
CA ARG A 7 19.47 13.74 1.12
C ARG A 7 18.22 13.84 1.99
N VAL A 8 17.58 15.01 1.98
CA VAL A 8 16.29 15.21 2.63
C VAL A 8 15.23 14.50 1.78
N LEU A 9 14.49 13.57 2.39
CA LEU A 9 13.34 12.90 1.77
C LEU A 9 12.08 13.74 2.03
N GLU A 10 11.15 13.72 1.09
CA GLU A 10 9.82 14.31 1.27
C GLU A 10 9.05 13.59 2.39
N ASP A 11 8.13 14.30 3.04
CA ASP A 11 7.29 13.72 4.09
C ASP A 11 6.44 12.58 3.51
N ARG A 12 6.53 11.40 4.14
CA ARG A 12 5.72 10.26 3.73
C ARG A 12 4.36 10.35 4.41
N PRO A 13 3.27 10.56 3.66
CA PRO A 13 1.96 10.76 4.25
C PRO A 13 1.54 9.53 5.06
N LEU A 14 0.88 9.81 6.19
CA LEU A 14 0.35 8.78 7.08
C LEU A 14 -0.67 7.91 6.34
N GLN A 15 -0.41 6.60 6.27
CA GLN A 15 -1.29 5.64 5.63
C GLN A 15 -1.76 4.57 6.61
N CYS A 16 -3.07 4.31 6.62
CA CYS A 16 -3.67 3.28 7.44
C CYS A 16 -3.34 1.90 6.87
N TYR A 17 -2.68 1.02 7.64
CA TYR A 17 -2.37 -0.34 7.16
C TYR A 17 -3.58 -1.29 7.10
N LYS A 18 -4.73 -0.89 7.67
CA LYS A 18 -5.96 -1.70 7.67
C LYS A 18 -6.79 -1.50 6.40
N CYS A 19 -7.00 -0.24 5.97
CA CYS A 19 -7.81 0.10 4.80
C CYS A 19 -7.02 0.74 3.65
N LEU A 20 -5.77 1.12 3.89
CA LEU A 20 -4.81 1.66 2.90
C LEU A 20 -5.11 3.09 2.43
N HIS A 21 -6.06 3.77 3.06
CA HIS A 21 -6.27 5.21 2.90
C HIS A 21 -5.28 6.04 3.73
N TYR A 22 -5.05 7.26 3.26
CA TYR A 22 -4.22 8.25 3.95
C TYR A 22 -4.99 8.99 5.05
N GLY A 23 -4.26 9.66 5.95
CA GLY A 23 -4.80 10.60 6.93
C GLY A 23 -5.18 9.98 8.29
N HIS A 24 -5.07 8.66 8.46
CA HIS A 24 -5.35 8.00 9.74
C HIS A 24 -4.52 6.73 9.95
N MET A 25 -4.47 6.25 11.19
CA MET A 25 -3.81 5.00 11.57
C MET A 25 -4.84 3.87 11.69
N ALA A 26 -4.39 2.61 11.70
CA ALA A 26 -5.32 1.50 11.88
C ALA A 26 -6.08 1.53 13.21
N VAL A 27 -5.49 2.11 14.27
CA VAL A 27 -6.15 2.26 15.58
C VAL A 27 -7.37 3.19 15.51
N THR A 28 -7.38 4.15 14.59
CA THR A 28 -8.53 5.06 14.35
C THR A 28 -9.34 4.67 13.12
N CYS A 29 -9.06 3.50 12.52
CA CYS A 29 -9.74 3.05 11.30
C CYS A 29 -11.10 2.43 11.63
N GLN A 30 -12.16 3.10 11.17
CA GLN A 30 -13.55 2.67 11.33
C GLN A 30 -14.02 1.71 10.23
N THR A 31 -13.14 1.30 9.31
CA THR A 31 -13.52 0.37 8.25
C THR A 31 -13.53 -1.08 8.74
N ASP A 32 -14.67 -1.74 8.58
CA ASP A 32 -14.84 -3.16 8.91
C ASP A 32 -14.29 -4.06 7.80
N ASN A 33 -14.47 -3.65 6.54
CA ASN A 33 -14.06 -4.41 5.36
C ASN A 33 -12.72 -3.91 4.80
N GLY A 34 -11.67 -4.02 5.63
CA GLY A 34 -10.31 -3.59 5.30
C GLY A 34 -9.58 -4.51 4.31
N LEU A 35 -8.38 -4.08 3.89
CA LEU A 35 -7.42 -4.88 3.13
C LEU A 35 -6.36 -5.54 4.05
N ALA A 36 -6.58 -5.50 5.38
CA ALA A 36 -5.71 -6.11 6.36
C ALA A 36 -5.48 -7.61 6.07
N GLY A 37 -4.21 -8.04 6.16
CA GLY A 37 -3.82 -9.43 5.89
C GLY A 37 -3.86 -9.83 4.41
N ARG A 38 -4.23 -8.92 3.50
CA ARG A 38 -4.14 -9.16 2.06
C ARG A 38 -2.76 -8.74 1.53
N CYS A 39 -2.33 -9.41 0.47
CA CYS A 39 -1.13 -9.08 -0.25
C CYS A 39 -1.22 -7.66 -0.83
N PHE A 40 -0.31 -6.77 -0.43
CA PHE A 40 -0.25 -5.39 -0.93
C PHE A 40 0.02 -5.27 -2.44
N ARG A 41 0.47 -6.36 -3.10
CA ARG A 41 0.76 -6.37 -4.54
C ARG A 41 -0.46 -6.71 -5.40
N CYS A 42 -1.32 -7.63 -4.95
CA CYS A 42 -2.42 -8.17 -5.76
C CYS A 42 -3.77 -8.29 -5.03
N GLY A 43 -3.81 -8.12 -3.70
CA GLY A 43 -5.02 -8.25 -2.88
C GLY A 43 -5.40 -9.69 -2.47
N GLY A 44 -4.61 -10.69 -2.89
CA GLY A 44 -4.80 -12.08 -2.51
C GLY A 44 -4.51 -12.36 -1.03
N VAL A 45 -4.96 -13.53 -0.55
CA VAL A 45 -4.74 -13.98 0.84
C VAL A 45 -3.73 -15.14 0.90
N GLY A 46 -3.25 -15.47 2.09
CA GLY A 46 -2.35 -16.62 2.30
C GLY A 46 -0.88 -16.39 1.93
N HIS A 47 -0.52 -15.17 1.50
CA HIS A 47 0.87 -14.81 1.19
C HIS A 47 1.12 -13.31 1.39
N VAL A 48 2.41 -12.97 1.59
CA VAL A 48 2.88 -11.59 1.63
C VAL A 48 3.37 -11.13 0.25
N ALA A 49 3.45 -9.82 0.02
CA ALA A 49 3.86 -9.23 -1.26
C ALA A 49 5.21 -9.75 -1.78
N GLN A 50 6.16 -10.03 -0.88
CA GLN A 50 7.46 -10.60 -1.23
C GLN A 50 7.36 -11.99 -1.89
N ARG A 51 6.34 -12.79 -1.54
CA ARG A 51 6.09 -14.13 -2.09
C ARG A 51 5.00 -14.13 -3.17
N CYS A 52 4.60 -12.95 -3.64
CA CYS A 52 3.51 -12.83 -4.60
C CYS A 52 4.02 -13.06 -6.03
N THR A 53 3.45 -14.07 -6.70
CA THR A 53 3.72 -14.44 -8.09
C THR A 53 2.65 -13.93 -9.07
N ALA A 54 1.58 -13.33 -8.56
CA ALA A 54 0.51 -12.77 -9.39
C ALA A 54 0.92 -11.45 -10.05
N GLU A 55 0.17 -11.06 -11.08
CA GLU A 55 0.29 -9.75 -11.70
C GLU A 55 0.02 -8.62 -10.69
N VAL A 56 0.63 -7.47 -10.95
CA VAL A 56 0.48 -6.29 -10.10
C VAL A 56 -0.95 -5.78 -10.24
N ARG A 57 -1.65 -5.68 -9.11
CA ARG A 57 -2.99 -5.13 -9.06
C ARG A 57 -3.21 -4.40 -7.75
N CYS A 58 -3.35 -3.08 -7.80
CA CYS A 58 -3.58 -2.26 -6.62
C CYS A 58 -4.89 -2.68 -5.94
N PRO A 59 -4.85 -3.29 -4.74
CA PRO A 59 -6.07 -3.77 -4.10
C PRO A 59 -6.93 -2.63 -3.56
N LEU A 60 -6.36 -1.45 -3.33
CA LEU A 60 -7.12 -0.24 -2.99
C LEU A 60 -7.93 0.24 -4.20
N CYS A 61 -7.27 0.56 -5.31
CA CYS A 61 -7.95 1.06 -6.51
C CYS A 61 -8.92 0.04 -7.10
N HIS A 62 -8.59 -1.26 -7.04
CA HIS A 62 -9.54 -2.30 -7.43
C HIS A 62 -10.80 -2.31 -6.57
N LYS A 63 -10.66 -2.20 -5.23
CA LYS A 63 -11.81 -2.15 -4.32
C LYS A 63 -12.70 -0.94 -4.62
N GLU A 64 -12.10 0.16 -5.06
CA GLU A 64 -12.77 1.41 -5.42
C GLU A 64 -13.29 1.44 -6.87
N GLY A 65 -13.14 0.34 -7.63
CA GLY A 65 -13.59 0.27 -9.03
C GLY A 65 -12.78 1.14 -10.01
N ARG A 66 -11.58 1.59 -9.62
CA ARG A 66 -10.67 2.40 -10.43
C ARG A 66 -9.69 1.51 -11.20
N ASP A 67 -8.95 2.10 -12.14
CA ASP A 67 -7.80 1.42 -12.75
C ASP A 67 -6.87 0.91 -11.65
N ALA A 68 -6.48 -0.36 -11.75
CA ALA A 68 -5.74 -1.04 -10.71
C ALA A 68 -4.46 -1.70 -11.26
N GLY A 69 -4.09 -1.48 -12.51
CA GLY A 69 -2.91 -2.07 -13.16
C GLY A 69 -1.57 -1.49 -12.67
N HIS A 70 -1.49 -1.09 -11.41
CA HIS A 70 -0.36 -0.39 -10.83
C HIS A 70 -0.07 -0.87 -9.40
N ARG A 71 1.11 -0.51 -8.89
CA ARG A 71 1.49 -0.79 -7.51
C ARG A 71 0.88 0.24 -6.58
N MET A 72 0.23 -0.24 -5.52
CA MET A 72 -0.28 0.60 -4.44
C MET A 72 0.78 1.55 -3.88
N GLY A 73 0.38 2.80 -3.64
CA GLY A 73 1.25 3.86 -3.13
C GLY A 73 2.26 4.40 -4.14
N GLY A 74 2.19 3.94 -5.40
CA GLY A 74 2.86 4.60 -6.53
C GLY A 74 2.09 5.82 -7.02
N ARG A 75 2.69 6.59 -7.93
CA ARG A 75 2.09 7.81 -8.51
C ARG A 75 0.75 7.60 -9.23
N ALA A 76 0.44 6.38 -9.61
CA ALA A 76 -0.82 6.03 -10.29
C ALA A 76 -1.95 5.62 -9.31
N CYS A 77 -1.66 5.56 -8.01
CA CYS A 77 -2.58 5.07 -6.96
C CYS A 77 -3.45 6.19 -6.38
#